data_AF-A0A391NHK1-F1
#
_entry.id   AF-A0A391NHK1-F1
#
_cell.length_a   1.000
_cell.length_b   1.000
_cell.length_c   1.000
_cell.angle_alpha   90.00
_cell.angle_beta   90.00
_cell.angle_gamma   90.00
#
_symmetry.space_group_name_H-M   'P 1'
#
loop_
_entity.id
_entity.type
_entity.pdbx_description
1 polymer ?
#
loop_
_entity_poly.entity_id
_entity_poly.type
_entity_poly.pdbx_seq_one_letter_code
_entity_poly.pdbx_strand_id
1 'polypeptide(L)'
;MKYARTSPYHPVQIPIGLIIWSLWFVAMYGGQAVICKLSPPDPAQGVWNWLNGSLGVLTLLTLGLLLWMARYFWRLSRAPAQLNERQQFVTKIAAGIHFIAALATLFVGIPLLQIPPCL
;
A
#
# COMPACT_ATOMS: atom_id res chain seq x y z
N MET A 1 -28.31 2.06 -12.43
CA MET A 1 -27.40 1.17 -13.21
C MET A 1 -26.48 0.42 -12.26
N LYS A 2 -26.64 -0.92 -12.19
CA LYS A 2 -25.89 -1.83 -11.31
C LYS A 2 -24.51 -2.11 -11.95
N TYR A 3 -23.53 -1.24 -11.74
CA TYR A 3 -22.15 -1.61 -12.06
C TYR A 3 -21.72 -2.75 -11.14
N ALA A 4 -21.11 -3.80 -11.68
CA ALA A 4 -20.49 -4.84 -10.87
C ALA A 4 -19.46 -4.19 -9.93
N ARG A 5 -19.33 -4.70 -8.70
CA ARG A 5 -18.42 -4.14 -7.68
C ARG A 5 -16.96 -4.09 -8.16
N THR A 6 -16.60 -4.94 -9.12
CA THR A 6 -15.29 -5.01 -9.77
C THR A 6 -15.04 -3.93 -10.82
N SER A 7 -16.06 -3.15 -11.21
CA SER A 7 -15.89 -2.08 -12.18
C SER A 7 -14.96 -0.98 -11.63
N PRO A 8 -14.00 -0.48 -12.43
CA PRO A 8 -13.11 0.63 -12.05
C PRO A 8 -13.86 1.93 -11.69
N TYR A 9 -15.12 2.04 -12.13
CA TYR A 9 -15.97 3.20 -11.89
C TYR A 9 -16.87 3.05 -10.66
N HIS A 10 -16.81 1.91 -9.99
CA HIS A 10 -17.60 1.68 -8.79
C HIS A 10 -16.94 2.40 -7.59
N PRO A 11 -17.71 3.11 -6.74
CA PRO A 11 -17.16 3.87 -5.61
C PRO A 11 -16.43 3.01 -4.57
N VAL A 12 -16.59 1.68 -4.62
CA VAL A 12 -15.80 0.76 -3.77
C VAL A 12 -14.30 0.82 -4.06
N GLN A 13 -13.88 1.31 -5.24
CA GLN A 13 -12.47 1.47 -5.57
C GLN A 13 -11.77 2.56 -4.74
N ILE A 14 -12.55 3.47 -4.14
CA ILE A 14 -12.07 4.57 -3.30
C ILE A 14 -11.34 4.05 -2.04
N PRO A 15 -11.98 3.25 -1.15
CA PRO A 15 -11.32 2.77 0.07
C PRO A 15 -10.26 1.69 -0.16
N ILE A 16 -10.16 1.08 -1.35
CA ILE A 16 -9.24 -0.06 -1.59
C ILE A 16 -7.79 0.30 -1.31
N GLY A 17 -7.34 1.50 -1.70
CA GLY A 17 -5.98 1.95 -1.40
C GLY A 17 -5.68 1.98 0.10
N LEU A 18 -6.64 2.42 0.92
CA LEU A 18 -6.50 2.43 2.38
C LEU A 18 -6.58 1.03 2.98
N ILE A 19 -7.39 0.14 2.41
CA ILE A 19 -7.48 -1.26 2.85
C ILE A 19 -6.14 -1.97 2.60
N ILE A 20 -5.56 -1.83 1.41
CA ILE A 20 -4.24 -2.39 1.06
C ILE A 20 -3.17 -1.86 2.03
N TRP A 21 -3.16 -0.55 2.26
CA TRP A 21 -2.24 0.07 3.22
C TRP A 21 -2.43 -0.45 4.64
N SER A 22 -3.68 -0.62 5.08
CA SER A 22 -4.00 -1.14 6.42
C SER A 22 -3.53 -2.58 6.59
N LEU A 23 -3.74 -3.43 5.59
CA LEU A 23 -3.25 -4.81 5.59
C LEU A 23 -1.73 -4.86 5.65
N TRP A 24 -1.05 -4.02 4.88
CA TRP A 24 0.40 -3.88 4.96
C TRP A 24 0.85 -3.43 6.34
N PHE A 25 0.22 -2.41 6.92
CA PHE A 25 0.54 -1.90 8.26
C PHE A 25 0.42 -2.99 9.33
N VAL A 26 -0.70 -3.74 9.33
CA VAL A 26 -0.91 -4.87 10.24
C VAL A 26 0.16 -5.95 10.04
N ALA A 27 0.50 -6.27 8.79
CA ALA A 27 1.54 -7.24 8.49
C ALA A 27 2.93 -6.81 8.98
N MET A 28 3.27 -5.52 8.86
CA MET A 28 4.55 -4.98 9.33
C MET A 28 4.65 -5.08 10.86
N TYR A 29 3.75 -4.42 11.58
CA TYR A 29 3.83 -4.35 13.05
C TYR A 29 3.49 -5.69 13.71
N GLY A 30 2.43 -6.37 13.26
CA GLY A 30 2.02 -7.65 13.80
C GLY A 30 3.02 -8.76 13.45
N GLY A 31 3.49 -8.80 12.20
CA GLY A 31 4.49 -9.77 11.76
C GLY A 31 5.81 -9.61 12.51
N GLN A 32 6.30 -8.37 12.65
CA GLN A 32 7.50 -8.08 13.43
C GLN A 32 7.35 -8.53 14.89
N ALA A 33 6.24 -8.19 15.56
CA ALA A 33 6.00 -8.60 16.96
C ALA A 33 5.98 -10.13 17.14
N VAL A 34 5.34 -10.85 16.22
CA VAL A 34 5.27 -12.32 16.27
C VAL A 34 6.65 -12.94 16.00
N ILE A 35 7.36 -12.47 14.97
CA ILE A 35 8.67 -13.02 14.60
C ILE A 35 9.71 -12.74 15.68
N CYS A 36 9.73 -11.53 16.25
CA CYS A 36 10.64 -11.21 17.34
C CYS A 36 10.45 -12.11 18.57
N LYS A 37 9.23 -12.60 18.82
CA LYS A 37 8.96 -13.53 19.92
C LYS A 37 9.30 -14.99 19.57
N LEU A 38 9.05 -15.42 18.35
CA LEU A 38 9.20 -16.83 17.94
C LEU A 38 10.60 -17.18 17.43
N SER A 39 11.23 -16.26 16.69
CA SER A 39 12.52 -16.47 16.03
C SER A 39 13.24 -15.12 15.84
N PRO A 40 13.73 -14.50 16.92
CA PRO A 40 14.44 -13.23 16.83
C PRO A 40 15.69 -13.37 15.92
N PRO A 41 15.96 -12.40 15.04
CA PRO A 41 17.19 -12.36 14.27
C PRO A 41 18.39 -12.11 15.19
N ASP A 42 19.58 -12.56 14.76
CA ASP A 42 20.82 -12.35 15.50
C ASP A 42 21.08 -10.85 15.72
N PRO A 43 21.23 -10.38 16.98
CA PRO A 43 21.51 -8.99 17.29
C PRO A 43 22.76 -8.44 16.60
N ALA A 44 23.74 -9.29 16.28
CA ALA A 44 24.97 -8.89 15.58
C ALA A 44 24.71 -8.42 14.14
N GLN A 45 23.60 -8.84 13.51
CA GLN A 45 23.21 -8.41 12.16
C GLN A 45 22.59 -7.00 12.15
N GLY A 46 22.19 -6.48 13.31
CA GLY A 46 21.60 -5.15 13.45
C GLY A 46 20.41 -4.93 12.49
N VAL A 47 20.49 -3.89 11.66
CA VAL A 47 19.46 -3.54 10.67
C VAL A 47 19.46 -4.46 9.44
N TRP A 48 20.61 -5.08 9.11
CA TRP A 48 20.80 -5.90 7.92
C TRP A 48 20.52 -7.38 8.19
N ASN A 49 19.30 -7.67 8.63
CA ASN A 49 18.83 -9.02 8.91
C ASN A 49 17.76 -9.48 7.90
N TRP A 50 17.50 -10.79 7.88
CA TRP A 50 16.52 -11.40 6.97
C TRP A 50 15.09 -10.88 7.18
N LEU A 51 14.74 -10.49 8.42
CA LEU A 51 13.42 -9.97 8.77
C LEU A 51 13.21 -8.59 8.15
N ASN A 52 14.14 -7.66 8.35
CA ASN A 52 14.11 -6.34 7.71
C ASN A 52 14.17 -6.44 6.19
N GLY A 53 14.94 -7.40 5.64
CA GLY A 53 14.93 -7.70 4.21
C GLY A 53 13.54 -8.10 3.71
N SER A 54 12.86 -9.00 4.42
CA SER A 54 11.51 -9.47 4.08
C SER A 54 10.46 -8.36 4.20
N LEU A 55 10.52 -7.56 5.26
CA LEU A 55 9.66 -6.40 5.47
C LEU A 55 9.90 -5.31 4.41
N GLY A 56 11.16 -5.12 4.00
CA GLY A 56 11.54 -4.24 2.91
C GLY A 56 10.94 -4.67 1.58
N VAL A 57 11.04 -5.96 1.24
CA VAL A 57 10.40 -6.53 0.03
C VAL A 57 8.88 -6.34 0.07
N LEU A 58 8.22 -6.65 1.20
CA LEU A 58 6.78 -6.45 1.36
C LEU A 58 6.38 -4.97 1.16
N THR A 59 7.19 -4.05 1.68
CA THR A 59 7.01 -2.60 1.53
C THR A 59 7.15 -2.18 0.06
N LEU A 60 8.17 -2.67 -0.65
CA LEU A 60 8.37 -2.38 -2.07
C LEU A 60 7.23 -2.93 -2.94
N LEU A 61 6.77 -4.15 -2.67
CA LEU A 61 5.64 -4.76 -3.37
C LEU A 61 4.36 -3.94 -3.17
N THR A 62 4.07 -3.55 -1.93
CA THR A 62 2.88 -2.76 -1.59
C THR A 62 2.96 -1.38 -2.24
N LEU A 63 4.12 -0.72 -2.16
CA LEU A 63 4.36 0.57 -2.78
C LEU A 63 4.17 0.50 -4.30
N GLY A 64 4.77 -0.50 -4.94
CA GLY A 64 4.65 -0.73 -6.38
C GLY A 64 3.20 -0.95 -6.80
N LEU A 65 2.45 -1.77 -6.05
CA LEU A 65 1.03 -2.00 -6.28
C LEU A 65 0.21 -0.71 -6.16
N LEU A 66 0.40 0.07 -5.10
CA LEU A 66 -0.33 1.32 -4.86
C LEU A 66 -0.01 2.37 -5.92
N LEU A 67 1.26 2.54 -6.30
CA LEU A 67 1.67 3.47 -7.36
C LEU A 67 1.14 3.03 -8.73
N TRP A 68 1.16 1.73 -9.01
CA TRP A 68 0.59 1.18 -10.25
C TRP A 68 -0.91 1.45 -10.33
N MET A 69 -1.66 1.20 -9.25
CA MET A 69 -3.10 1.50 -9.18
C MET A 69 -3.38 3.00 -9.29
N ALA A 70 -2.61 3.85 -8.58
CA ALA A 70 -2.72 5.30 -8.68
C ALA A 70 -2.51 5.76 -10.13
N ARG A 71 -1.49 5.25 -10.82
CA ARG A 71 -1.21 5.54 -12.23
C ARG A 71 -2.31 5.01 -13.15
N TYR A 72 -2.86 3.83 -12.87
CA TYR A 72 -3.95 3.24 -13.63
C TYR A 72 -5.21 4.11 -13.56
N PHE A 73 -5.66 4.49 -12.36
CA PHE A 73 -6.83 5.36 -12.18
C PHE A 73 -6.59 6.78 -12.71
N TRP A 74 -5.37 7.31 -12.58
CA TRP A 74 -4.99 8.59 -13.17
C TRP A 74 -5.10 8.58 -14.70
N ARG A 75 -4.58 7.53 -15.35
CA ARG A 75 -4.71 7.35 -16.81
C ARG A 75 -6.17 7.21 -17.24
N LEU A 76 -6.97 6.43 -16.51
CA LEU A 76 -8.41 6.30 -16.74
C LEU A 76 -9.12 7.65 -16.67
N SER A 77 -8.81 8.49 -15.68
CA SER A 77 -9.42 9.82 -15.54
C SER A 77 -9.05 10.81 -16.66
N ARG A 78 -7.97 10.55 -17.41
CA ARG A 78 -7.49 11.37 -18.54
C ARG A 78 -7.94 10.86 -19.91
N ALA A 79 -8.54 9.68 -20.01
CA ALA A 79 -8.94 9.09 -21.29
C ALA A 79 -10.02 9.98 -21.97
N PRO A 80 -9.84 10.42 -23.23
CA PRO A 80 -10.68 11.46 -23.85
C PRO A 80 -12.12 11.07 -24.25
N ALA A 81 -12.70 10.01 -23.71
CA ALA A 81 -13.99 9.49 -24.20
C ALA A 81 -15.02 9.32 -23.08
N GLN A 82 -16.01 10.22 -23.05
CA GLN A 82 -17.34 10.00 -22.45
C GLN A 82 -17.41 9.51 -20.99
N LEU A 83 -16.53 9.98 -20.11
CA LEU A 83 -16.69 9.73 -18.67
C LEU A 83 -17.72 10.69 -18.07
N ASN A 84 -18.78 10.15 -17.49
CA ASN A 84 -19.75 10.92 -16.70
C ASN A 84 -19.04 11.60 -15.52
N GLU A 85 -19.53 12.76 -15.06
CA GLU A 85 -18.93 13.55 -13.96
C GLU A 85 -18.65 12.69 -12.72
N ARG A 86 -19.57 11.78 -12.36
CA ARG A 86 -19.40 10.82 -11.26
C ARG A 86 -18.21 9.87 -11.47
N GLN A 87 -17.99 9.40 -12.69
CA GLN A 87 -16.89 8.48 -13.00
C GLN A 87 -15.55 9.20 -12.97
N GLN A 88 -15.51 10.46 -13.43
CA GLN A 88 -14.33 11.31 -13.29
C GLN A 88 -14.00 11.57 -11.82
N PHE A 89 -15.01 11.85 -10.99
CA PHE A 89 -14.84 12.03 -9.55
C PHE A 89 -14.28 10.77 -8.87
N VAL A 90 -14.91 9.60 -9.11
CA VAL A 90 -14.48 8.32 -8.53
C VAL A 90 -13.03 7.99 -8.93
N THR A 91 -12.68 8.13 -10.22
CA THR A 91 -11.33 7.79 -10.70
C THR A 91 -10.26 8.76 -10.19
N LYS A 92 -10.55 10.08 -10.10
CA LYS A 92 -9.63 11.07 -9.52
C LYS A 92 -9.40 10.84 -8.03
N ILE A 93 -10.47 10.63 -7.26
CA ILE A 93 -10.35 10.35 -5.82
C ILE A 93 -9.63 9.02 -5.58
N ALA A 94 -9.98 7.97 -6.33
CA ALA A 94 -9.29 6.69 -6.23
C ALA A 94 -7.79 6.88 -6.51
N ALA A 95 -7.40 7.57 -7.58
CA ALA A 95 -5.99 7.87 -7.86
C ALA A 95 -5.30 8.59 -6.70
N GLY A 96 -5.94 9.61 -6.13
CA GLY A 96 -5.43 10.36 -4.98
C GLY A 96 -5.25 9.50 -3.73
N ILE A 97 -6.23 8.66 -3.39
CA ILE A 97 -6.15 7.78 -2.22
C ILE A 97 -5.05 6.74 -2.37
N HIS A 98 -4.90 6.11 -3.52
CA HIS A 98 -3.81 5.15 -3.75
C HIS A 98 -2.44 5.83 -3.68
N PHE A 99 -2.34 7.08 -4.14
CA PHE A 99 -1.10 7.86 -4.01
C PHE A 99 -0.79 8.25 -2.57
N ILE A 100 -1.78 8.71 -1.81
CA ILE A 100 -1.62 9.02 -0.38
C ILE A 100 -1.24 7.76 0.41
N ALA A 101 -1.89 6.63 0.12
CA ALA A 101 -1.55 5.34 0.70
C ALA A 101 -0.08 4.95 0.40
N ALA A 102 0.38 5.14 -0.84
CA ALA A 102 1.77 4.90 -1.21
C ALA A 102 2.74 5.80 -0.42
N LEU A 103 2.42 7.09 -0.28
CA LEU A 103 3.23 8.02 0.50
C LEU A 103 3.26 7.65 1.98
N ALA A 104 2.13 7.23 2.55
CA ALA A 104 2.04 6.75 3.92
C ALA A 104 2.87 5.46 4.12
N THR A 105 2.86 4.53 3.16
CA THR A 105 3.73 3.34 3.18
C THR A 105 5.21 3.73 3.23
N LEU A 106 5.64 4.72 2.44
CA LEU A 106 7.03 5.20 2.49
C LEU A 106 7.34 5.86 3.84
N PHE A 107 6.46 6.76 4.29
CA PHE A 107 6.67 7.51 5.52
C PHE A 107 6.77 6.61 6.75
N VAL A 108 5.99 5.52 6.80
CA VAL A 108 6.04 4.54 7.90
C VAL A 108 7.15 3.50 7.68
N GLY A 109 7.33 3.02 6.45
CA GLY A 109 8.26 1.95 6.12
C GLY A 109 9.73 2.36 6.25
N ILE A 110 10.10 3.56 5.83
CA ILE A 110 11.49 4.07 5.92
C ILE A 110 12.02 4.06 7.37
N PRO A 111 11.38 4.72 8.35
CA PRO A 111 11.89 4.73 9.72
C PRO A 111 11.85 3.34 10.35
N LEU A 112 10.85 2.52 10.05
CA LEU A 112 10.73 1.18 10.61
C LEU A 112 11.90 0.28 10.16
N LEU A 113 12.37 0.43 8.92
CA LEU A 113 13.51 -0.31 8.37
C LEU A 113 14.87 0.24 8.84
N GLN A 114 14.93 1.40 9.50
CA GLN A 114 16.18 1.99 10.01
C GLN A 114 16.50 1.56 11.45
N ILE A 115 15.53 0.97 12.15
CA ILE A 115 15.66 0.56 13.55
C ILE A 115 15.83 -0.97 13.59
N PRO A 116 16.66 -1.53 14.50
CA PRO A 116 16.69 -2.97 14.73
C PRO A 116 15.28 -3.47 15.10
N PRO A 117 14.80 -4.56 14.47
CA PRO A 117 13.38 -4.92 14.52
C PRO A 117 12.96 -5.50 15.89
N CYS A 118 13.90 -6.04 16.65
CA CYS A 118 13.63 -6.66 17.94
C CYS A 118 14.54 -5.96 18.96
N LEU A 119 13.97 -4.98 19.67
CA LEU A 119 14.56 -4.40 20.88
C LEU A 119 14.14 -5.23 22.09
#